data_AF-A0A246E3Q6-F1
#
_entry.id   AF-A0A246E3Q6-F1
#
_cell.length_a   1.000
_cell.length_b   1.000
_cell.length_c   1.000
_cell.angle_alpha   90.00
_cell.angle_beta   90.00
_cell.angle_gamma   90.00
#
_symmetry.space_group_name_H-M   'P 1'
#
loop_
_entity.id
_entity.type
_entity.pdbx_description
1 polymer ?
#
loop_
_entity_poly.entity_id
_entity_poly.type
_entity_poly.pdbx_seq_one_letter_code
_entity_poly.pdbx_strand_id
1 'polypeptide(L)'
;KKAGVEAPKTWEEFEAIAPKLKEAGFIPLVQSQLTWQFTENFFSRNNLQFASNNNGYDSIVDTTINVTDENHVMMYDKLKAWYDQGLFGYYGAAWNDNQKVFEEGKAALWIGSSGSFGGLQKTATMPFSAT
;
A
#
# COMPACT_ATOMS: atom_id res chain seq x y z
N LYS A 1 -8.59 11.40 13.07
CA LYS A 1 -9.27 12.44 13.89
C LYS A 1 -9.46 13.77 13.16
N LYS A 2 -8.40 14.49 12.73
CA LYS A 2 -8.53 15.80 12.04
C LYS A 2 -9.48 15.78 10.83
N ALA A 3 -9.43 14.72 10.01
CA ALA A 3 -10.29 14.55 8.84
C ALA A 3 -11.69 13.98 9.16
N GLY A 4 -11.99 13.61 10.41
CA GLY A 4 -13.30 13.02 10.78
C GLY A 4 -13.62 11.68 10.10
N VAL A 5 -12.61 10.87 9.79
CA VAL A 5 -12.76 9.54 9.15
C VAL A 5 -12.12 8.44 10.01
N GLU A 6 -12.58 7.22 9.78
CA GLU A 6 -12.03 5.98 10.34
C GLU A 6 -11.09 5.29 9.33
N ALA A 7 -10.22 4.40 9.83
CA ALA A 7 -9.35 3.61 8.97
C ALA A 7 -10.17 2.66 8.08
N PRO A 8 -9.90 2.60 6.76
CA PRO A 8 -10.68 1.79 5.84
C PRO A 8 -10.26 0.32 5.92
N LYS A 9 -11.20 -0.59 5.67
CA LYS A 9 -10.98 -2.04 5.59
C LYS A 9 -10.96 -2.55 4.15
N THR A 10 -11.48 -1.78 3.21
CA THR A 10 -11.49 -2.09 1.77
C THR A 10 -10.96 -0.92 0.95
N TRP A 11 -10.66 -1.15 -0.32
CA TRP A 11 -10.22 -0.10 -1.24
C TRP A 11 -11.33 0.89 -1.56
N GLU A 12 -12.59 0.45 -1.61
CA GLU A 12 -13.75 1.31 -1.82
C GLU A 12 -13.97 2.24 -0.62
N GLU A 13 -13.80 1.73 0.60
CA GLU A 13 -13.81 2.55 1.81
C GLU A 13 -12.66 3.56 1.81
N PHE A 14 -11.46 3.14 1.35
CA PHE A 14 -10.34 4.05 1.18
C PHE A 14 -10.67 5.17 0.19
N GLU A 15 -11.21 4.85 -0.99
CA GLU A 15 -11.60 5.84 -2.00
C GLU A 15 -12.64 6.83 -1.45
N ALA A 16 -13.56 6.38 -0.59
CA ALA A 16 -14.55 7.25 0.03
C ALA A 16 -13.96 8.25 1.04
N ILE A 17 -12.88 7.91 1.73
CA ILE A 17 -12.26 8.77 2.77
C ILE A 17 -11.04 9.55 2.27
N ALA A 18 -10.36 9.10 1.21
CA ALA A 18 -9.12 9.69 0.73
C ALA A 18 -9.23 11.18 0.38
N PRO A 19 -10.33 11.67 -0.25
CA PRO A 19 -10.51 13.10 -0.49
C PRO A 19 -10.53 13.92 0.81
N LYS A 20 -11.20 13.43 1.86
CA LYS A 20 -11.26 14.12 3.17
C LYS A 20 -9.90 14.17 3.85
N LEU A 21 -9.09 13.11 3.71
CA LEU A 21 -7.72 13.08 4.21
C LEU A 21 -6.85 14.14 3.49
N LYS A 22 -7.00 14.25 2.17
CA LYS A 22 -6.32 15.25 1.35
C LYS A 22 -6.73 16.67 1.72
N GLU A 23 -8.02 16.95 1.85
CA GLU A 23 -8.55 18.26 2.29
C GLU A 23 -8.07 18.65 3.69
N ALA A 24 -7.88 17.65 4.58
CA ALA A 24 -7.29 17.86 5.89
C ALA A 24 -5.76 18.11 5.85
N GLY A 25 -5.13 18.11 4.67
CA GLY A 25 -3.72 18.42 4.45
C GLY A 25 -2.77 17.23 4.56
N PHE A 26 -3.28 16.00 4.49
CA PHE A 26 -2.46 14.79 4.48
C PHE A 26 -2.31 14.22 3.08
N ILE A 27 -1.22 13.50 2.83
CA ILE A 27 -1.16 12.53 1.74
C ILE A 27 -1.99 11.31 2.19
N PRO A 28 -3.08 10.94 1.50
CA PRO A 28 -3.96 9.89 2.04
C PRO A 28 -3.27 8.54 2.22
N LEU A 29 -2.49 8.08 1.24
CA LEU A 29 -1.76 6.82 1.31
C LEU A 29 -0.34 6.96 0.78
N VAL A 30 0.63 6.37 1.48
CA VAL A 30 1.98 6.08 0.97
C VAL A 30 2.31 4.61 1.21
N GLN A 31 3.29 4.07 0.48
CA GLN A 31 3.68 2.67 0.63
C GLN A 31 5.17 2.47 0.34
N SER A 32 5.81 1.57 1.09
CA SER A 32 7.21 1.17 0.88
C SER A 32 7.28 -0.19 0.20
N GLN A 33 8.13 -0.37 -0.83
CA GLN A 33 8.36 -1.62 -1.62
C GLN A 33 7.22 -2.06 -2.54
N LEU A 34 6.81 -1.24 -3.53
CA LEU A 34 5.63 -1.50 -4.40
C LEU A 34 5.62 -2.90 -5.05
N THR A 35 6.79 -3.41 -5.44
CA THR A 35 7.00 -4.76 -5.99
C THR A 35 6.71 -5.89 -5.00
N TRP A 36 6.64 -5.62 -3.70
CA TRP A 36 6.30 -6.62 -2.69
C TRP A 36 4.85 -6.50 -2.24
N GLN A 37 4.43 -5.35 -1.69
CA GLN A 37 3.10 -5.24 -1.10
C GLN A 37 1.97 -5.14 -2.13
N PHE A 38 2.16 -4.37 -3.22
CA PHE A 38 1.13 -4.20 -4.25
C PHE A 38 1.28 -5.14 -5.45
N THR A 39 2.32 -5.97 -5.45
CA THR A 39 2.49 -7.05 -6.44
C THR A 39 2.34 -8.39 -5.74
N GLU A 40 3.38 -8.95 -5.13
CA GLU A 40 3.31 -10.30 -4.55
C GLU A 40 2.21 -10.48 -3.50
N ASN A 41 2.08 -9.54 -2.55
CA ASN A 41 1.04 -9.61 -1.52
C ASN A 41 -0.35 -9.34 -2.09
N PHE A 42 -0.48 -8.59 -3.19
CA PHE A 42 -1.79 -8.39 -3.82
C PHE A 42 -2.38 -9.73 -4.25
N PHE A 43 -1.59 -10.60 -4.88
CA PHE A 43 -2.07 -11.92 -5.28
C PHE A 43 -2.50 -12.75 -4.08
N SER A 44 -1.65 -12.87 -3.05
CA SER A 44 -1.98 -13.69 -1.88
C SER A 44 -3.18 -13.16 -1.09
N ARG A 45 -3.32 -11.84 -0.95
CA ARG A 45 -4.44 -11.21 -0.20
C ARG A 45 -5.77 -11.27 -0.95
N ASN A 46 -5.74 -11.44 -2.27
CA ASN A 46 -6.93 -11.58 -3.10
C ASN A 46 -7.18 -13.02 -3.56
N ASN A 47 -6.48 -14.00 -2.96
CA ASN A 47 -6.62 -15.42 -3.31
C ASN A 47 -6.36 -15.72 -4.80
N LEU A 48 -5.36 -15.04 -5.37
CA LEU A 48 -4.88 -15.24 -6.74
C LEU A 48 -3.50 -15.92 -6.71
N GLN A 49 -3.18 -16.63 -7.78
CA GLN A 49 -1.85 -17.22 -7.98
C GLN A 49 -0.94 -16.18 -8.64
N PHE A 50 0.19 -15.88 -8.00
CA PHE A 50 1.25 -15.02 -8.55
C PHE A 50 2.04 -15.73 -9.65
N ALA A 51 2.20 -17.05 -9.54
CA ALA A 51 2.86 -17.86 -10.55
C ALA A 51 2.13 -19.20 -10.74
N SER A 52 2.31 -19.82 -11.90
CA SER A 52 1.82 -21.18 -12.16
C SER A 52 2.49 -22.20 -11.23
N ASN A 53 2.06 -23.47 -11.29
CA ASN A 53 2.62 -24.57 -10.50
C ASN A 53 2.56 -24.31 -8.99
N ASN A 54 1.39 -23.88 -8.51
CA ASN A 54 1.12 -23.54 -7.12
C ASN A 54 2.12 -22.50 -6.58
N ASN A 55 2.18 -21.32 -7.22
CA ASN A 55 3.20 -20.30 -6.96
C ASN A 55 4.64 -20.82 -7.04
N GLY A 56 4.92 -21.75 -7.97
CA GLY A 56 6.24 -22.35 -8.18
C GLY A 56 6.65 -23.42 -7.16
N TYR A 57 5.77 -23.81 -6.23
CA TYR A 57 6.07 -24.87 -5.26
C TYR A 57 6.14 -26.26 -5.90
N ASP A 58 5.36 -26.49 -6.95
CA ASP A 58 5.31 -27.81 -7.60
C ASP A 58 6.46 -28.01 -8.60
N SER A 59 6.98 -26.93 -9.19
CA SER A 59 8.11 -26.94 -10.12
C SER A 59 8.68 -25.53 -10.32
N ILE A 60 10.00 -25.45 -10.60
CA ILE A 60 10.62 -24.23 -11.15
C ILE A 60 10.66 -24.24 -12.68
N VAL A 61 10.63 -25.44 -13.29
CA VAL A 61 10.64 -25.62 -14.74
C VAL A 61 9.26 -25.27 -15.27
N ASP A 62 9.24 -24.47 -16.34
CA ASP A 62 8.03 -23.96 -17.01
C ASP A 62 7.09 -23.12 -16.12
N THR A 63 7.54 -22.69 -14.94
CA THR A 63 6.79 -21.76 -14.11
C THR A 63 6.76 -20.38 -14.72
N THR A 64 5.55 -19.84 -14.90
CA THR A 64 5.30 -18.52 -15.46
C THR A 64 4.69 -17.61 -14.41
N ILE A 65 5.00 -16.31 -14.50
CA ILE A 65 4.52 -15.29 -13.58
C ILE A 65 3.24 -14.66 -14.16
N ASN A 66 2.21 -14.49 -13.33
CA ASN A 66 0.89 -13.99 -13.69
C ASN A 66 0.71 -12.48 -13.38
N VAL A 67 1.74 -11.66 -13.56
CA VAL A 67 1.66 -10.20 -13.27
C VAL A 67 0.75 -9.42 -14.22
N THR A 68 0.25 -10.06 -15.27
CA THR A 68 -0.71 -9.49 -16.21
C THR A 68 -2.16 -9.88 -15.90
N ASP A 69 -2.42 -10.50 -14.74
CA ASP A 69 -3.78 -10.77 -14.26
C ASP A 69 -4.62 -9.48 -14.25
N GLU A 70 -5.87 -9.55 -14.72
CA GLU A 70 -6.74 -8.38 -14.86
C GLU A 70 -6.97 -7.65 -13.53
N ASN A 71 -6.99 -8.37 -12.41
CA ASN A 71 -7.17 -7.77 -11.08
C ASN A 71 -5.92 -6.98 -10.67
N HIS A 72 -4.74 -7.49 -11.02
CA HIS A 72 -3.47 -6.83 -10.75
C HIS A 72 -3.28 -5.59 -11.63
N VAL A 73 -3.63 -5.68 -12.92
CA VAL A 73 -3.67 -4.52 -13.83
C VAL A 73 -4.61 -3.45 -13.29
N MET A 74 -5.83 -3.82 -12.89
CA MET A 74 -6.80 -2.91 -12.28
C MET A 74 -6.23 -2.20 -11.04
N MET A 75 -5.54 -2.93 -10.16
CA MET A 75 -4.91 -2.33 -8.98
C MET A 75 -3.86 -1.27 -9.35
N TYR A 76 -3.06 -1.51 -10.39
CA TYR A 76 -2.06 -0.54 -10.85
C TYR A 76 -2.68 0.67 -11.54
N ASP A 77 -3.77 0.48 -12.30
CA ASP A 77 -4.56 1.59 -12.86
C ASP A 77 -5.13 2.46 -11.73
N LYS A 78 -5.62 1.84 -10.65
CA LYS A 78 -6.07 2.54 -9.44
C LYS A 78 -4.94 3.30 -8.76
N LEU A 79 -3.78 2.68 -8.54
CA LEU A 79 -2.59 3.36 -7.97
C LEU A 79 -2.18 4.57 -8.80
N LYS A 80 -2.18 4.44 -10.13
CA LYS A 80 -1.87 5.54 -11.04
C LYS A 80 -2.91 6.67 -10.95
N ALA A 81 -4.20 6.32 -10.96
CA ALA A 81 -5.27 7.30 -10.81
C ALA A 81 -5.20 8.02 -9.46
N TRP A 82 -4.96 7.29 -8.37
CA TRP A 82 -4.78 7.87 -7.04
C TRP A 82 -3.53 8.76 -6.97
N TYR A 83 -2.44 8.37 -7.61
CA TYR A 83 -1.25 9.22 -7.71
C TYR A 83 -1.55 10.54 -8.41
N ASP A 84 -2.20 10.49 -9.58
CA ASP A 84 -2.56 11.69 -10.36
C ASP A 84 -3.52 12.61 -9.60
N GLN A 85 -4.41 12.02 -8.80
CA GLN A 85 -5.35 12.76 -7.95
C GLN A 85 -4.70 13.23 -6.64
N GLY A 86 -3.44 12.90 -6.36
CA GLY A 86 -2.76 13.22 -5.11
C GLY A 86 -3.34 12.50 -3.89
N LEU A 87 -3.98 11.35 -4.10
CA LEU A 87 -4.48 10.45 -3.06
C LEU A 87 -3.45 9.38 -2.68
N PHE A 88 -2.49 9.10 -3.56
CA PHE A 88 -1.37 8.20 -3.31
C PHE A 88 -0.03 8.93 -3.53
N GLY A 89 0.92 8.74 -2.63
CA GLY A 89 2.29 9.24 -2.76
C GLY A 89 3.29 8.12 -2.97
N TYR A 90 4.17 8.29 -3.95
CA TYR A 90 5.30 7.41 -4.21
C TYR A 90 6.58 8.24 -4.34
N TYR A 91 7.54 7.98 -3.44
CA TYR A 91 8.74 8.81 -3.26
C TYR A 91 10.04 8.10 -3.65
N GLY A 92 9.95 6.87 -4.15
CA GLY A 92 11.11 6.06 -4.54
C GLY A 92 10.95 4.60 -4.18
N ALA A 93 11.89 3.79 -4.67
CA ALA A 93 11.92 2.35 -4.40
C ALA A 93 12.55 2.01 -3.04
N ALA A 94 13.33 2.92 -2.44
CA ALA A 94 13.92 2.66 -1.14
C ALA A 94 12.83 2.63 -0.06
N TRP A 95 13.01 1.76 0.93
CA TRP A 95 12.05 1.58 2.01
C TRP A 95 11.71 2.89 2.73
N ASN A 96 12.76 3.64 3.09
CA ASN A 96 12.65 4.84 3.90
C ASN A 96 12.07 6.04 3.16
N ASP A 97 12.14 6.09 1.83
CA ASP A 97 11.63 7.23 1.05
C ASP A 97 10.14 7.45 1.30
N ASN A 98 9.38 6.37 1.46
CA ASN A 98 7.95 6.41 1.72
C ASN A 98 7.62 6.31 3.22
N GLN A 99 8.38 5.52 4.00
CA GLN A 99 8.16 5.40 5.45
C GLN A 99 8.35 6.75 6.15
N LYS A 100 9.38 7.53 5.77
CA LYS A 100 9.67 8.82 6.39
C LYS A 100 8.53 9.82 6.25
N VAL A 101 7.77 9.77 5.15
CA VAL A 101 6.60 10.62 4.93
C VAL A 101 5.51 10.34 5.96
N PHE A 102 5.33 9.08 6.33
CA PHE A 102 4.45 8.71 7.43
C PHE A 102 5.04 9.14 8.78
N GLU A 103 6.30 8.84 9.07
CA GLU A 103 6.96 9.21 10.34
C GLU A 103 6.86 10.72 10.65
N GLU A 104 6.99 11.56 9.63
CA GLU A 104 6.88 13.02 9.73
C GLU A 104 5.42 13.53 9.82
N GLY A 105 4.44 12.63 9.92
CA GLY A 105 3.02 12.98 10.08
C GLY A 105 2.38 13.56 8.82
N LYS A 106 3.02 13.42 7.65
CA LYS A 106 2.52 13.98 6.38
C LYS A 106 1.54 13.03 5.69
N ALA A 107 1.71 11.72 5.83
CA ALA A 107 0.78 10.72 5.32
C ALA A 107 -0.21 10.24 6.39
N ALA A 108 -1.46 9.99 5.99
CA ALA A 108 -2.50 9.47 6.87
C ALA A 108 -2.43 7.95 7.04
N LEU A 109 -2.15 7.23 5.95
CA LEU A 109 -2.01 5.77 5.92
C LEU A 109 -0.65 5.40 5.32
N TRP A 110 -0.06 4.34 5.86
CA TRP A 110 1.16 3.75 5.32
C TRP A 110 1.03 2.23 5.26
N ILE A 111 1.33 1.66 4.09
CA ILE A 111 1.48 0.22 3.93
C ILE A 111 2.97 -0.12 3.98
N GLY A 112 3.33 -0.94 4.96
CA GLY A 112 4.70 -1.32 5.26
C GLY A 112 4.79 -2.66 5.97
N SER A 113 5.95 -2.96 6.52
CA SER A 113 6.21 -4.21 7.23
C SER A 113 5.75 -4.08 8.67
N SER A 114 5.09 -5.11 9.19
CA SER A 114 4.77 -5.19 10.63
C SER A 114 6.03 -5.12 11.50
N GLY A 115 7.18 -5.59 10.98
CA GLY A 115 8.48 -5.47 11.66
C GLY A 115 8.94 -4.02 11.89
N SER A 116 8.40 -3.05 11.15
CA SER A 116 8.68 -1.63 11.34
C SER A 116 7.96 -1.03 12.54
N PHE A 117 6.95 -1.70 13.11
CA PHE A 117 6.09 -1.14 14.17
C PHE A 117 6.89 -0.66 15.38
N GLY A 118 7.81 -1.48 15.90
CA GLY A 118 8.62 -1.11 17.07
C GLY A 118 9.59 0.05 16.80
N GLY A 119 10.02 0.22 15.55
CA GLY A 119 10.81 1.38 15.11
C GLY A 119 9.94 2.63 15.02
N LEU A 120 8.78 2.51 14.36
CA LEU A 120 7.80 3.60 14.21
C LEU A 120 7.31 4.15 15.54
N GLN A 121 7.14 3.32 16.57
CA GLN A 121 6.78 3.79 17.91
C GLN A 121 7.79 4.78 18.49
N LYS A 122 9.02 4.81 17.99
CA LYS A 122 10.09 5.72 18.42
C LYS A 122 10.28 6.89 17.46
N THR A 123 9.99 6.72 16.17
CA THR A 123 10.30 7.71 15.12
C THR A 123 9.10 8.52 14.66
N ALA A 124 7.87 7.96 14.75
CA ALA A 124 6.67 8.67 14.33
C ALA A 124 6.40 9.88 15.23
N THR A 125 6.14 11.02 14.61
CA THR A 125 5.91 12.30 15.27
C THR A 125 4.47 12.50 15.74
N MET A 126 3.60 11.52 15.47
CA MET A 126 2.18 11.53 15.78
C MET A 126 1.73 10.18 16.35
N PRO A 127 0.64 10.15 17.15
CA PRO A 127 0.01 8.89 17.54
C PRO A 127 -0.47 8.12 16.31
N PHE A 128 -0.17 6.82 16.26
CA PHE A 128 -0.64 5.93 15.21
C PHE A 128 -1.07 4.58 15.78
N SER A 129 -1.77 3.81 14.97
CA SER A 129 -2.16 2.43 15.23
C SER A 129 -1.91 1.59 13.98
N ALA A 130 -1.80 0.28 14.14
CA ALA A 130 -1.81 -0.69 13.06
C ALA A 130 -3.05 -1.58 13.21
N THR A 131 -3.55 -2.10 12.09
CA THR A 131 -4.72 -3.00 12.02
C THR A 131 -4.35 -4.27 11.29
#